data_AF-A0A7Y4XC65-F1
#
_entry.id   AF-A0A7Y4XC65-F1
#
_cell.length_a   1.000
_cell.length_b   1.000
_cell.length_c   1.000
_cell.angle_alpha   90.00
_cell.angle_beta   90.00
_cell.angle_gamma   90.00
#
_symmetry.space_group_name_H-M   'P 1'
#
loop_
_entity.id
_entity.type
_entity.pdbx_description
1 polymer ?
#
loop_
_entity_poly.entity_id
_entity_poly.type
_entity_poly.pdbx_seq_one_letter_code
_entity_poly.pdbx_strand_id
1 'polypeptide(L)'
;DLLRNIVAQMGGIISRIIVTELRDNTFYALIEVALDDKTVLLDARPSDAIALALRADCPIFVRDEVILASRSNQTEAEENEALEDEEVEWPEELGDIGEYKM
;
A
#
# COMPACT_ATOMS: atom_id res chain seq x y z
N ASP A 1 5.33 -18.08 1.85
CA ASP A 1 5.96 -19.18 2.62
C ASP A 1 7.48 -19.09 2.67
N LEU A 2 8.15 -18.81 1.54
CA LEU A 2 9.61 -18.69 1.50
C LEU A 2 10.21 -17.79 2.60
N LEU A 3 9.78 -16.54 2.70
CA LEU A 3 10.31 -15.59 3.71
C LEU A 3 10.08 -16.05 5.15
N ARG A 4 8.89 -16.56 5.46
CA ARG A 4 8.57 -17.14 6.78
C ARG A 4 9.57 -18.25 7.12
N ASN A 5 9.84 -19.15 6.17
CA ASN A 5 10.75 -20.26 6.40
C ASN A 5 12.20 -19.79 6.54
N ILE A 6 12.64 -18.80 5.76
CA ILE A 6 13.98 -18.20 5.90
C ILE A 6 14.15 -17.62 7.30
N VAL A 7 13.20 -16.81 7.77
CA VAL A 7 13.25 -16.20 9.11
C VAL A 7 13.30 -17.27 10.19
N ALA A 8 12.44 -18.29 10.12
CA ALA A 8 12.43 -19.39 11.08
C ALA A 8 13.73 -20.21 11.08
N GLN A 9 14.30 -20.50 9.91
CA GLN A 9 15.58 -21.23 9.79
C GLN A 9 16.77 -20.43 10.33
N MET A 10 16.68 -19.10 10.29
CA MET A 10 17.68 -18.21 10.90
C MET A 10 17.47 -18.02 12.42
N GLY A 11 16.49 -18.69 13.02
CA GLY A 11 16.17 -18.58 14.45
C GLY A 11 15.28 -17.39 14.80
N GLY A 12 14.74 -16.69 13.81
CA GLY A 12 13.88 -15.53 14.01
C GLY A 12 12.39 -15.90 14.13
N ILE A 13 11.65 -15.06 14.85
CA ILE A 13 10.20 -15.15 15.01
C ILE A 13 9.58 -13.83 14.55
N ILE A 14 8.72 -13.89 13.54
CA ILE A 14 7.96 -12.73 13.06
C ILE A 14 6.93 -12.41 14.15
N SER A 15 7.16 -11.31 14.87
CA SER A 15 6.43 -10.98 16.09
C SER A 15 5.16 -10.18 15.81
N ARG A 16 5.25 -9.19 14.91
CA ARG A 16 4.11 -8.38 14.46
C ARG A 16 4.44 -7.58 13.21
N ILE A 17 3.39 -7.10 12.54
CA ILE A 17 3.48 -6.10 11.47
C ILE A 17 2.93 -4.77 11.94
N ILE A 18 3.54 -3.67 11.54
CA ILE A 18 3.09 -2.32 11.88
C ILE A 18 3.02 -1.49 10.60
N VAL A 19 1.84 -1.06 10.19
CA VAL A 19 1.69 -0.05 9.13
C VAL A 19 1.98 1.32 9.75
N THR A 20 3.06 1.95 9.30
CA THR A 20 3.67 3.09 9.99
C THR A 20 3.24 4.44 9.46
N GLU A 21 3.23 4.62 8.15
CA GLU A 21 2.98 5.93 7.54
C GLU A 21 2.31 5.81 6.18
N LEU A 22 1.63 6.88 5.80
CA LEU A 22 1.12 7.15 4.46
C LEU A 22 1.79 8.44 3.99
N ARG A 23 2.59 8.35 2.94
CA ARG A 23 3.30 9.49 2.35
C ARG A 23 3.13 9.46 0.84
N ASP A 24 2.77 10.59 0.24
CA ASP A 24 2.61 10.72 -1.21
C ASP A 24 1.71 9.60 -1.78
N ASN A 25 0.58 9.36 -1.09
CA ASN A 25 -0.38 8.29 -1.33
C ASN A 25 0.20 6.85 -1.31
N THR A 26 1.39 6.67 -0.74
CA THR A 26 2.09 5.39 -0.61
C THR A 26 2.17 4.99 0.85
N PHE A 27 1.65 3.80 1.17
CA PHE A 27 1.70 3.24 2.53
C PHE A 27 3.01 2.48 2.77
N TYR A 28 3.51 2.55 4.01
CA TYR A 28 4.72 1.87 4.46
C TYR A 28 4.42 0.97 5.67
N ALA A 29 5.18 -0.11 5.81
CA ALA A 29 5.05 -1.03 6.93
C ALA A 29 6.41 -1.53 7.43
N LEU A 30 6.44 -1.90 8.70
CA LEU A 30 7.55 -2.57 9.36
C LEU A 30 7.16 -4.00 9.74
N ILE A 31 8.04 -4.94 9.43
CA ILE A 31 7.99 -6.31 9.94
C ILE A 31 8.93 -6.36 11.16
N GLU A 32 8.38 -6.67 12.33
CA GLU A 32 9.15 -6.85 13.54
C GLU A 32 9.52 -8.33 13.71
N VAL A 33 10.82 -8.63 13.73
CA VAL A 33 11.36 -9.98 13.91
C VAL A 33 12.14 -10.03 15.22
N ALA A 34 11.72 -10.89 16.13
CA ALA A 34 12.50 -11.24 17.31
C ALA A 34 13.57 -12.25 16.90
N LEU A 35 14.83 -11.96 17.19
CA LEU A 35 15.98 -12.82 16.90
C LEU A 35 16.92 -12.77 18.10
N ASP A 36 17.05 -13.89 18.80
CA ASP A 36 17.73 -13.97 20.10
C ASP A 36 17.17 -12.91 21.09
N ASP A 37 18.04 -12.09 21.69
CA ASP A 37 17.67 -11.01 22.60
C ASP A 37 17.47 -9.66 21.89
N LYS A 38 17.26 -9.67 20.57
CA LYS A 38 17.16 -8.46 19.75
C LYS A 38 15.87 -8.44 18.95
N THR A 39 15.43 -7.23 18.67
CA THR A 39 14.35 -6.95 17.72
C THR A 39 14.96 -6.35 16.46
N VAL A 40 14.69 -6.98 15.32
CA VAL A 40 15.06 -6.49 13.99
C VAL A 40 13.80 -5.94 13.33
N LEU A 41 13.92 -4.73 12.78
CA LEU A 41 12.86 -4.08 12.01
C LEU A 41 13.23 -4.17 10.54
N LEU A 42 12.31 -4.66 9.71
CA LEU A 42 12.47 -4.75 8.27
C LEU A 42 11.41 -3.88 7.59
N ASP A 43 11.87 -2.94 6.76
CA ASP A 43 10.98 -2.16 5.91
C ASP A 43 10.32 -3.06 4.86
N ALA A 44 9.01 -2.88 4.68
CA ALA A 44 8.24 -3.61 3.70
C ALA A 44 7.06 -2.77 3.19
N ARG A 45 6.57 -3.11 2.01
CA ARG A 45 5.25 -2.63 1.58
C ARG A 45 4.17 -3.33 2.41
N PRO A 46 3.05 -2.65 2.73
CA PRO A 46 1.99 -3.25 3.53
C PRO A 46 1.42 -4.54 2.93
N SER A 47 1.29 -4.62 1.61
CA SER A 47 0.79 -5.83 0.94
C SER A 47 1.65 -7.05 1.24
N ASP A 48 2.97 -6.90 1.15
CA ASP A 48 3.94 -7.96 1.43
C ASP A 48 3.96 -8.31 2.92
N ALA A 49 3.93 -7.29 3.79
CA ALA A 49 3.94 -7.47 5.23
C ALA A 49 2.67 -8.17 5.75
N ILE A 50 1.49 -7.76 5.28
CA ILE A 50 0.20 -8.40 5.61
C ILE A 50 0.19 -9.85 5.12
N ALA A 51 0.63 -10.10 3.88
CA ALA A 51 0.69 -11.46 3.34
C ALA A 51 1.64 -12.38 4.14
N LEU A 52 2.69 -11.81 4.74
CA LEU A 52 3.58 -12.53 5.64
C LEU A 52 2.92 -12.77 7.01
N ALA A 53 2.23 -11.77 7.57
CA ALA A 53 1.51 -11.90 8.84
C ALA A 53 0.50 -13.04 8.83
N LEU A 54 -0.30 -13.13 7.76
CA LEU A 54 -1.30 -14.18 7.58
C LEU A 54 -0.68 -15.58 7.54
N ARG A 55 0.56 -15.71 7.06
CA ARG A 55 1.28 -17.00 7.01
C ARG A 55 2.03 -17.31 8.29
N ALA A 56 2.49 -16.27 9.00
CA ALA A 56 3.20 -16.39 10.26
C ALA A 56 2.26 -16.47 11.47
N ASP A 57 0.96 -16.23 11.26
CA ASP A 57 -0.06 -16.12 12.31
C ASP A 57 0.33 -15.07 13.36
N CYS A 58 0.74 -13.89 12.90
CA CYS A 58 1.16 -12.79 13.77
C CYS A 58 0.22 -11.58 13.67
N PRO A 59 0.11 -10.77 14.74
CA PRO A 59 -0.78 -9.62 14.78
C PRO A 59 -0.33 -8.49 13.83
N ILE A 60 -1.32 -7.77 13.30
CA ILE A 60 -1.13 -6.61 12.43
C ILE A 60 -1.62 -5.38 13.18
N PHE A 61 -0.79 -4.35 13.23
CA PHE A 61 -1.08 -3.05 13.82
C PHE A 61 -1.01 -1.97 12.76
N VAL A 62 -1.76 -0.89 12.98
CA VAL A 62 -1.75 0.31 12.15
C VAL A 62 -1.63 1.49 13.09
N ARG A 63 -0.78 2.46 12.76
CA ARG A 63 -0.71 3.71 13.53
C ARG A 63 -1.93 4.57 13.27
N ASP A 64 -2.45 5.20 14.31
CA ASP A 64 -3.66 6.04 14.22
C ASP A 64 -3.52 7.15 13.18
N GLU A 65 -2.32 7.74 13.08
CA GLU A 65 -1.94 8.75 12.08
C GLU A 65 -2.16 8.28 10.64
N VAL A 66 -1.93 7.00 10.33
CA VAL A 66 -2.20 6.41 9.01
C VAL A 66 -3.70 6.32 8.75
N ILE A 67 -4.48 5.93 9.76
CA ILE A 67 -5.94 5.82 9.66
C ILE A 67 -6.57 7.20 9.45
N LEU A 68 -6.04 8.22 10.10
CA LEU A 68 -6.51 9.60 9.92
C LEU A 68 -6.16 10.12 8.53
N ALA A 69 -4.94 9.89 8.04
CA ALA A 69 -4.50 10.34 6.73
C ALA A 69 -5.27 9.64 5.59
N SER A 70 -5.56 8.35 5.71
CA SER A 70 -6.27 7.60 4.66
C SER A 70 -7.71 8.05 4.47
N ARG A 71 -8.39 8.53 5.53
CA ARG A 71 -9.75 9.06 5.43
C ARG A 71 -9.82 10.32 4.57
N SER A 72 -8.87 11.23 4.72
CA SER A 72 -8.79 12.44 3.91
C SER A 72 -8.57 12.11 2.43
N ASN A 73 -7.74 11.10 2.16
CA ASN A 73 -7.37 10.71 0.80
C ASN A 73 -8.48 9.94 0.06
N GLN A 74 -9.40 9.27 0.77
CA GLN A 74 -10.57 8.62 0.17
C GLN A 74 -11.54 9.63 -0.42
N THR A 75 -11.77 10.75 0.27
CA THR A 75 -12.66 11.82 -0.23
C THR A 75 -12.11 12.45 -1.51
N GLU A 76 -10.80 12.66 -1.60
CA GLU A 76 -10.15 13.18 -2.82
C GLU A 76 -10.17 12.17 -3.98
N ALA A 77 -10.09 10.86 -3.69
CA ALA A 77 -10.16 9.82 -4.72
C ALA A 77 -11.58 9.70 -5.31
N GLU A 78 -12.61 9.75 -4.46
CA GLU A 78 -14.03 9.72 -4.88
C GLU A 78 -14.41 10.95 -5.70
N GLU A 79 -13.90 12.14 -5.36
CA GLU A 79 -14.11 13.35 -6.15
C GLU A 79 -13.44 13.30 -7.53
N ASN A 80 -12.26 12.68 -7.64
CA ASN A 80 -11.56 12.54 -8.92
C ASN A 80 -12.20 11.47 -9.83
N GLU A 81 -12.64 10.33 -9.28
CA GLU A 81 -13.40 9.32 -10.06
C GLU A 81 -14.72 9.90 -10.59
N ALA A 82 -15.42 10.73 -9.80
CA ALA A 82 -16.65 11.38 -10.24
C ALA A 82 -16.46 12.41 -11.38
N LEU A 83 -15.25 12.95 -11.55
CA LEU A 83 -14.90 13.85 -12.66
C LEU A 83 -14.46 13.09 -13.92
N GLU A 84 -13.98 11.85 -13.79
CA GLU A 84 -13.56 11.02 -14.93
C GLU A 84 -14.75 10.29 -15.60
N ASP A 85 -15.85 10.07 -14.87
CA ASP A 85 -17.11 9.50 -15.40
C ASP A 85 -18.00 10.53 -16.14
N GLU A 86 -17.56 11.78 -16.31
CA GLU A 86 -18.16 12.71 -17.29
C GLU A 86 -17.86 12.18 -18.70
N GLU A 87 -18.80 11.38 -19.20
CA GLU A 87 -18.85 10.78 -20.54
C GLU A 87 -18.45 11.83 -21.59
N VAL A 88 -17.22 11.73 -22.09
CA VAL A 88 -16.73 12.58 -23.18
C VAL A 88 -17.60 12.29 -24.40
N GLU A 89 -18.56 13.17 -24.66
CA GLU A 89 -19.41 13.14 -25.84
C GLU A 89 -18.50 13.30 -27.07
N TRP A 90 -18.21 12.17 -27.72
CA TRP A 90 -17.43 12.16 -28.97
C TRP A 90 -18.20 12.99 -30.00
N PRO A 91 -17.64 14.11 -30.51
CA PRO A 91 -18.32 14.86 -31.56
C PRO A 91 -18.51 13.94 -32.78
N GLU A 92 -19.76 13.72 -33.21
CA GLU A 92 -20.08 12.84 -34.34
C GLU A 92 -19.57 13.38 -35.69
N GLU A 93 -18.99 14.58 -35.74
CA GLU A 93 -18.42 15.17 -36.95
C GLU A 93 -16.89 15.08 -36.96
N LEU A 94 -16.36 13.95 -37.43
CA LEU A 94 -15.03 13.88 -38.03
C LEU A 94 -15.07 14.56 -39.43
N GLY A 95 -15.35 15.85 -39.43
CA GLY A 95 -15.27 16.71 -40.60
C GLY A 95 -14.04 17.60 -40.50
N ASP A 96 -12.91 17.10 -41.01
CA ASP A 96 -11.72 17.91 -41.37
C ASP A 96 -10.77 18.31 -40.23
N ILE A 97 -10.05 17.34 -39.65
CA ILE A 97 -8.81 17.59 -38.88
C ILE A 97 -7.59 17.66 -39.80
N GLY A 98 -7.63 18.60 -40.75
CA GLY A 98 -6.55 18.90 -41.68
C GLY A 98 -5.47 19.85 -41.17
N GLU A 99 -5.63 20.46 -39.99
CA GLU A 99 -4.67 21.45 -39.49
C GLU A 99 -4.41 21.32 -37.98
N TYR A 100 -3.54 20.40 -37.59
CA TYR A 100 -2.74 20.60 -36.38
C TYR A 100 -1.27 20.64 -36.78
N LYS A 101 -0.67 21.84 -36.72
CA LYS A 101 0.78 22.02 -36.83
C LYS A 101 1.42 21.32 -35.63
N MET A 102 2.43 20.48 -35.92
CA MET A 102 3.39 20.00 -34.92
C MET A 102 4.06 21.16 -34.18
#